data_AF-A0A967I0V4-F1
#
_entry.id   AF-A0A967I0V4-F1
#
_cell.length_a   1.000
_cell.length_b   1.000
_cell.length_c   1.000
_cell.angle_alpha   90.00
_cell.angle_beta   90.00
_cell.angle_gamma   90.00
#
_symmetry.space_group_name_H-M   'P 1'
#
loop_
_entity.id
_entity.type
_entity.pdbx_description
1 polymer ?
#
loop_
_entity_poly.entity_id
_entity_poly.type
_entity_poly.pdbx_seq_one_letter_code
_entity_poly.pdbx_strand_id
1 'polypeptide(L)'
;SFDIDSMQLIATCKKMRDEGKLINDHECEGVPKYFIGAAVNPFADPFDFRVTRLAKKVEAGVDFIQTQCIYNMEKFRTYMQQAHDQGLTEKCYVMAG
;
A
#
# COMPACT_ATOMS: atom_id res chain seq x y z
N SER A 1 5.46 -21.88 6.90
CA SER A 1 5.24 -20.53 7.43
C SER A 1 3.99 -19.99 6.76
N PHE A 2 2.99 -19.48 7.49
CA PHE A 2 1.96 -18.66 6.86
C PHE A 2 2.61 -17.31 6.57
N ASP A 3 3.32 -17.20 5.44
CA ASP A 3 3.84 -15.92 4.96
C ASP A 3 2.68 -15.12 4.39
N ILE A 4 2.06 -14.33 5.25
CA ILE A 4 1.16 -13.26 4.82
C ILE A 4 2.05 -12.23 4.12
N ASP A 5 1.97 -12.16 2.79
CA ASP A 5 2.63 -11.08 2.07
C ASP A 5 1.95 -9.73 2.42
N SER A 6 2.65 -8.62 2.16
CA SER A 6 2.15 -7.32 2.58
C SER A 6 0.76 -6.95 2.02
N MET A 7 0.36 -7.52 0.87
CA MET A 7 -0.95 -7.25 0.27
C MET A 7 -2.04 -8.00 1.05
N GLN A 8 -1.79 -9.25 1.42
CA GLN A 8 -2.71 -10.03 2.25
C GLN A 8 -2.91 -9.40 3.63
N LEU A 9 -1.87 -8.83 4.24
CA LEU A 9 -1.99 -8.12 5.51
C LEU A 9 -2.85 -6.86 5.37
N ILE A 10 -2.59 -6.05 4.34
CA ILE A 10 -3.39 -4.84 4.04
C ILE A 10 -4.86 -5.22 3.85
N ALA A 11 -5.14 -6.23 3.03
CA ALA A 11 -6.51 -6.68 2.77
C ALA A 11 -7.19 -7.21 4.05
N THR A 12 -6.46 -7.92 4.91
CA THR A 12 -6.97 -8.39 6.21
C THR A 12 -7.31 -7.21 7.12
N CYS A 13 -6.41 -6.22 7.26
CA CYS A 13 -6.67 -5.03 8.05
C CYS A 13 -7.88 -4.25 7.51
N LYS A 14 -8.00 -4.14 6.18
CA LYS A 14 -9.14 -3.49 5.54
C LYS A 14 -10.45 -4.24 5.81
N LYS A 15 -10.47 -5.57 5.67
CA LYS A 15 -11.64 -6.40 5.97
C LYS A 15 -12.08 -6.25 7.42
N MET A 16 -11.13 -6.27 8.36
CA MET A 16 -11.43 -6.05 9.78
C MET A 16 -12.01 -4.67 10.03
N ARG A 17 -11.46 -3.62 9.41
CA ARG A 17 -11.91 -2.23 9.61
C ARG A 17 -13.25 -1.93 8.94
N ASP A 18 -13.42 -2.33 7.69
CA ASP A 18 -14.54 -1.92 6.84
C ASP A 18 -15.74 -2.88 6.98
N GLU A 19 -15.49 -4.17 7.22
CA GLU A 19 -16.54 -5.20 7.32
C GLU A 19 -16.73 -5.72 8.74
N GLY A 20 -15.81 -5.44 9.66
CA GLY A 20 -15.85 -5.99 11.01
C GLY A 20 -15.57 -7.49 11.07
N LYS A 21 -14.87 -8.05 10.07
CA LYS A 21 -14.65 -9.49 9.93
C LYS A 21 -13.18 -9.89 9.93
N LEU A 22 -12.91 -11.05 10.52
CA LEU A 22 -11.64 -11.75 10.43
C LEU A 22 -11.46 -12.43 9.06
N ILE A 23 -10.27 -12.94 8.80
CA ILE A 23 -9.94 -13.61 7.53
C ILE A 23 -10.83 -14.84 7.24
N ASN A 24 -11.32 -15.50 8.29
CA ASN A 24 -12.22 -16.66 8.24
C ASN A 24 -13.72 -16.29 8.31
N ASP A 25 -14.06 -15.02 8.06
CA ASP A 25 -15.44 -14.48 8.08
C ASP A 25 -16.13 -14.45 9.44
N HIS A 26 -15.42 -14.76 10.53
CA HIS A 26 -15.93 -14.54 11.88
C HIS A 26 -15.96 -13.05 12.22
N GLU A 27 -16.97 -12.63 12.99
CA GLU A 27 -17.09 -11.25 13.49
C GLU A 27 -15.92 -10.88 14.40
N CYS A 28 -15.43 -9.64 14.27
CA CYS A 28 -14.43 -9.07 15.16
C CYS A 28 -15.07 -8.61 16.47
N GLU A 29 -14.50 -9.02 17.60
CA GLU A 29 -14.77 -8.36 18.88
C GLU A 29 -14.10 -6.98 18.90
N GLY A 30 -14.86 -5.95 18.55
CA GLY A 30 -14.39 -4.58 18.42
C GLY A 30 -13.80 -4.27 17.04
N VAL A 31 -14.59 -3.60 16.21
CA VAL A 31 -14.16 -3.18 14.87
C VAL A 31 -13.07 -2.10 14.97
N PRO A 32 -11.85 -2.35 14.45
CA PRO A 32 -10.78 -1.36 14.52
C PRO A 32 -11.04 -0.18 13.58
N LYS A 33 -10.46 0.98 13.90
CA LYS A 33 -10.53 2.21 13.07
C LYS A 33 -9.15 2.64 12.61
N TYR A 34 -8.46 1.76 11.89
CA TYR A 34 -7.09 2.03 11.42
C TYR A 34 -7.04 2.93 10.19
N PHE A 35 -5.95 3.68 10.08
CA PHE A 35 -5.50 4.26 8.83
C PHE A 35 -4.32 3.42 8.32
N ILE A 36 -4.54 2.65 7.26
CA ILE A 36 -3.69 1.55 6.82
C ILE A 36 -2.51 2.10 6.04
N GLY A 37 -1.31 1.94 6.59
CA GLY A 37 -0.06 2.38 6.00
C GLY A 37 0.78 1.25 5.43
N ALA A 38 1.58 1.54 4.40
CA ALA A 38 2.59 0.60 3.91
C ALA A 38 3.90 1.30 3.50
N ALA A 39 5.03 0.66 3.76
CA ALA A 39 6.32 1.09 3.23
C ALA A 39 6.45 0.74 1.73
N VAL A 40 7.08 1.63 0.96
CA VAL A 40 7.47 1.38 -0.44
C VAL A 40 8.92 1.74 -0.68
N ASN A 41 9.62 0.95 -1.49
CA ASN A 41 10.91 1.33 -2.04
C ASN A 41 10.72 1.69 -3.53
N PRO A 42 10.79 2.98 -3.90
CA PRO A 42 10.58 3.42 -5.29
C PRO A 42 11.76 3.07 -6.21
N PHE A 43 12.89 2.60 -5.68
CA PHE A 43 14.13 2.39 -6.44
C PHE A 43 14.56 0.94 -6.57
N ALA A 44 13.86 0.00 -5.92
CA ALA A 44 14.23 -1.42 -5.99
C ALA A 44 14.03 -2.00 -7.40
N ASP A 45 14.92 -2.90 -7.80
CA ASP A 45 14.83 -3.55 -9.10
C ASP A 45 13.77 -4.66 -9.16
N PRO A 46 13.14 -4.89 -10.33
CA PRO A 46 13.12 -3.98 -11.48
C PRO A 46 12.29 -2.71 -11.20
N PHE A 47 12.79 -1.55 -11.65
CA PHE A 47 12.20 -0.22 -11.42
C PHE A 47 10.78 -0.10 -11.99
N ASP A 48 10.56 -0.54 -13.23
CA ASP A 48 9.26 -0.43 -13.92
C ASP A 48 8.14 -1.18 -13.19
N PHE A 49 8.49 -2.18 -12.38
CA PHE A 49 7.52 -2.95 -11.58
C PHE A 49 7.15 -2.26 -10.26
N ARG A 50 7.85 -1.19 -9.84
CA ARG A 50 7.62 -0.54 -8.54
C ARG A 50 6.25 0.13 -8.48
N VAL A 51 5.84 0.81 -9.55
CA VAL A 51 4.50 1.42 -9.62
C VAL A 51 3.40 0.34 -9.62
N THR A 52 3.62 -0.80 -10.29
CA THR A 52 2.70 -1.94 -10.24
C THR A 52 2.56 -2.51 -8.83
N ARG A 53 3.65 -2.54 -8.04
CA ARG A 53 3.55 -2.94 -6.62
C ARG A 53 2.76 -1.94 -5.78
N LEU A 54 2.86 -0.64 -6.08
CA LEU A 54 2.00 0.37 -5.45
C LEU A 54 0.53 0.12 -5.82
N ALA A 55 0.23 -0.09 -7.11
CA ALA A 55 -1.13 -0.38 -7.57
C ALA A 55 -1.75 -1.57 -6.81
N LYS A 56 -0.99 -2.66 -6.64
CA LYS A 56 -1.44 -3.83 -5.83
C LYS A 56 -1.71 -3.50 -4.37
N LYS A 57 -0.95 -2.58 -3.76
CA LYS A 57 -1.19 -2.14 -2.37
C LYS A 57 -2.43 -1.25 -2.27
N VAL A 58 -2.64 -0.37 -3.26
CA VAL A 58 -3.86 0.46 -3.36
C VAL A 58 -5.09 -0.42 -3.55
N GLU A 59 -5.01 -1.43 -4.41
CA GLU A 59 -6.09 -2.40 -4.61
C GLU A 59 -6.40 -3.21 -3.35
N ALA A 60 -5.36 -3.64 -2.60
CA ALA A 60 -5.53 -4.27 -1.30
C ALA A 60 -6.14 -3.31 -0.25
N GLY A 61 -6.04 -2.00 -0.49
CA GLY A 61 -6.71 -0.96 0.28
C GLY A 61 -5.85 -0.25 1.31
N VAL A 62 -4.59 0.02 0.94
CA VAL A 62 -3.76 0.96 1.70
C VAL A 62 -4.32 2.38 1.60
N ASP A 63 -4.34 3.12 2.70
CA ASP A 63 -4.75 4.53 2.70
C ASP A 63 -3.56 5.46 2.47
N PHE A 64 -2.37 5.10 2.94
CA PHE A 64 -1.15 5.86 2.68
C PHE A 64 0.10 5.01 2.51
N ILE A 65 1.06 5.52 1.75
CA ILE A 65 2.39 4.94 1.65
C ILE A 65 3.46 5.87 2.22
N GLN A 66 4.50 5.28 2.80
CA GLN A 66 5.72 5.97 3.16
C GLN A 66 6.87 5.43 2.31
N THR A 67 7.59 6.29 1.60
CA THR A 67 8.76 5.86 0.83
C THR A 67 9.95 5.61 1.75
N GLN A 68 10.81 4.66 1.39
CA GLN A 68 12.18 4.66 1.90
C GLN A 68 12.92 5.93 1.44
N CYS A 69 14.05 6.23 2.10
CA CYS A 69 14.87 7.42 1.86
C CYS A 69 15.08 7.70 0.37
N ILE A 70 14.79 8.94 -0.03
CA ILE A 70 14.92 9.40 -1.42
C ILE A 70 16.35 9.89 -1.70
N TYR A 71 17.18 9.03 -2.30
CA TYR A 71 18.55 9.37 -2.73
C TYR A 71 18.67 9.78 -4.20
N ASN A 72 17.66 9.46 -5.02
CA ASN A 72 17.62 9.80 -6.44
C ASN A 72 16.30 10.50 -6.79
N MET A 73 16.35 11.83 -6.88
CA MET A 73 15.19 12.66 -7.18
C MET A 73 14.64 12.46 -8.59
N GLU A 74 15.48 12.16 -9.58
CA GLU A 74 15.05 11.93 -10.96
C GLU A 74 14.19 10.66 -11.04
N LYS A 75 14.68 9.54 -10.50
CA LYS A 75 13.91 8.30 -10.41
C LYS A 75 12.64 8.47 -9.59
N PHE A 76 12.69 9.25 -8.51
CA PHE A 76 11.51 9.49 -7.68
C PHE A 76 10.43 10.28 -8.45
N ARG A 77 10.82 11.30 -9.23
CA ARG A 77 9.88 12.03 -10.10
C ARG A 77 9.22 11.10 -11.11
N THR A 78 9.99 10.24 -11.76
CA THR A 78 9.44 9.24 -12.71
C THR A 78 8.47 8.29 -12.03
N TYR A 79 8.81 7.77 -10.85
CA TYR A 79 7.92 6.90 -10.07
C TYR A 79 6.60 7.60 -9.71
N MET A 80 6.67 8.86 -9.25
CA MET A 80 5.49 9.64 -8.89
C MET A 80 4.64 10.00 -10.11
N GLN A 81 5.26 10.29 -11.26
CA GLN A 81 4.55 10.51 -12.52
C GLN A 81 3.80 9.25 -12.95
N GLN A 82 4.45 8.08 -12.92
CA GLN A 82 3.79 6.81 -13.23
C GLN A 82 2.62 6.51 -12.27
N ALA A 83 2.78 6.81 -10.98
CA ALA A 83 1.71 6.63 -10.00
C ALA A 83 0.53 7.58 -10.25
N HIS A 84 0.81 8.83 -10.62
CA HIS A 84 -0.19 9.81 -11.00
C HIS A 84 -0.94 9.40 -12.27
N ASP A 85 -0.23 8.98 -13.32
CA ASP A 85 -0.81 8.59 -14.60
C ASP A 85 -1.72 7.36 -14.49
N GLN A 86 -1.49 6.52 -13.47
CA GLN A 86 -2.37 5.39 -13.13
C GLN A 86 -3.50 5.76 -12.14
N GLY A 87 -3.62 7.04 -11.75
CA GLY A 87 -4.61 7.53 -10.81
C GLY A 87 -4.41 7.05 -9.37
N LEU A 88 -3.21 6.57 -9.01
CA LEU A 88 -2.95 6.00 -7.68
C LEU A 88 -2.81 7.09 -6.61
N THR A 89 -2.33 8.27 -7.00
CA THR A 89 -2.15 9.43 -6.10
C THR A 89 -3.48 10.07 -5.68
N GLU A 90 -4.59 9.71 -6.33
CA GLU A 90 -5.94 10.11 -5.92
C GLU A 90 -6.57 9.11 -4.94
N LYS A 91 -6.02 7.89 -4.87
CA LYS A 91 -6.57 6.76 -4.11
C LYS A 91 -5.83 6.50 -2.80
N CYS A 92 -4.59 6.97 -2.67
CA CYS A 92 -3.81 6.87 -1.44
C CYS A 92 -2.92 8.10 -1.26
N TYR A 93 -2.64 8.44 0.00
CA TYR A 93 -1.70 9.50 0.33
C TYR A 93 -0.26 9.02 0.18
N VAL A 94 0.64 9.93 -0.23
CA VAL A 94 2.07 9.64 -0.35
C VAL A 94 2.86 10.50 0.60
N MET A 95 3.60 9.85 1.50
CA MET A 95 4.58 10.47 2.39
C MET A 95 5.99 10.17 1.89
N ALA A 96 6.67 11.22 1.43
CA ALA A 96 8.08 11.13 1.06
C ALA A 96 8.93 11.04 2.34
N GLY A 97 9.69 9.94 2.45
CA GLY A 97 10.59 9.64 3.57
C GLY A 97 12.06 9.64 3.19
#